data_AF-A0AAV5BHZ5-F1
#
_entry.id   AF-A0AAV5BHZ5-F1
#
_cell.length_a   1.000
_cell.length_b   1.000
_cell.length_c   1.000
_cell.angle_alpha   90.00
_cell.angle_beta   90.00
_cell.angle_gamma   90.00
#
_symmetry.space_group_name_H-M   'P 1'
#
loop_
_entity.id
_entity.type
_entity.pdbx_description
1 polymer ?
#
loop_
_entity_poly.entity_id
_entity_poly.type
_entity_poly.pdbx_seq_one_letter_code
_entity_poly.pdbx_strand_id
1 'polypeptide(L)'
;MTAEARILVHALVASTSVTTPPSRIWSVQIRLEFRAPYNFCPFMQIASQNGLAVDTDLALVYAAHYSKFETMECLVGEGNATSFIGPLIKAAERGCLPVVHWFVSRGVNDIEMCLALTTAASNGHFLVASYLLAHIPVNVLEALSQQILKAARGQGSKSLDGVAFLLESNFLRDATATYEAADRIATGSTTGMSQDLVAFLKEHWSKSAFAEGVSAGQEHFVNIMRILRAGASPICLQDLPLPMVLGIAYLPLYRACLRAGGQLLPQRLRGELIEAVTRLGEPASTESQGKDLVLALERHLPSFLIAS
;
A
#
# COMPACT_ATOMS: atom_id res chain seq x y z
N MET A 1 -33.52 -34.21 -8.52
CA MET A 1 -33.90 -33.08 -7.65
C MET A 1 -33.87 -33.56 -6.22
N THR A 2 -32.89 -33.11 -5.41
CA THR A 2 -32.86 -33.43 -3.99
C THR A 2 -33.98 -32.67 -3.28
N ALA A 3 -34.64 -33.32 -2.32
CA ALA A 3 -35.81 -32.78 -1.61
C ALA A 3 -35.53 -31.43 -0.91
N GLU A 4 -34.26 -31.15 -0.62
CA GLU A 4 -33.79 -29.93 0.04
C GLU A 4 -33.90 -28.68 -0.84
N ALA A 5 -33.69 -28.80 -2.16
CA ALA A 5 -33.88 -27.69 -3.09
C ALA A 5 -35.34 -27.24 -3.19
N ARG A 6 -36.29 -28.18 -3.02
CA ARG A 6 -37.73 -27.87 -2.96
C ARG A 6 -38.13 -27.14 -1.68
N ILE A 7 -37.47 -27.44 -0.55
CA ILE A 7 -37.73 -26.78 0.74
C ILE A 7 -37.27 -25.32 0.70
N LEU A 8 -36.11 -25.03 0.08
CA LEU A 8 -35.62 -23.67 -0.15
C LEU A 8 -36.58 -22.85 -1.03
N VAL A 9 -37.08 -23.42 -2.11
CA VAL A 9 -38.05 -22.75 -3.00
C VAL A 9 -39.39 -22.50 -2.27
N HIS A 10 -39.88 -23.46 -1.48
CA HIS A 10 -41.10 -23.26 -0.69
C HIS A 10 -40.94 -22.20 0.40
N ALA A 11 -39.76 -22.11 1.03
CA ALA A 11 -39.46 -21.05 1.99
C ALA A 11 -39.36 -19.66 1.31
N LEU A 12 -38.81 -19.60 0.09
CA LEU A 12 -38.75 -18.38 -0.72
C LEU A 12 -40.12 -17.90 -1.20
N VAL A 13 -41.02 -18.81 -1.56
CA VAL A 13 -42.40 -18.48 -1.98
C VAL A 13 -43.27 -18.13 -0.77
N ALA A 14 -43.04 -18.72 0.40
CA ALA A 14 -43.81 -18.41 1.61
C ALA A 14 -43.53 -17.01 2.19
N SER A 15 -42.37 -16.40 1.91
CA SER A 15 -42.02 -15.07 2.41
C SER A 15 -42.56 -13.90 1.57
N THR A 16 -43.32 -14.17 0.49
CA THR A 16 -43.90 -13.11 -0.38
C THR A 16 -45.20 -12.50 0.17
N SER A 17 -45.52 -12.70 1.45
CA SER A 17 -46.65 -12.01 2.08
C SER A 17 -46.24 -10.63 2.62
N VAL A 18 -46.58 -9.61 1.83
CA VAL A 18 -46.98 -8.25 2.24
C VAL A 18 -45.85 -7.23 2.55
N THR A 19 -45.83 -6.20 1.68
CA THR A 19 -45.36 -4.79 1.85
C THR A 19 -43.88 -4.41 1.86
N THR A 20 -42.95 -5.22 1.33
CA THR A 20 -41.59 -4.72 1.01
C THR A 20 -41.26 -4.86 -0.48
N PRO A 21 -40.63 -3.86 -1.12
CA PRO A 21 -40.32 -3.92 -2.54
C PRO A 21 -39.34 -5.07 -2.82
N PRO A 22 -39.56 -5.88 -3.88
CA PRO A 22 -38.82 -7.11 -4.12
C PRO A 22 -37.30 -6.90 -4.09
N SER A 23 -36.80 -5.80 -4.64
CA SER A 23 -35.37 -5.43 -4.67
C SER A 23 -34.68 -5.37 -3.30
N ARG A 24 -35.42 -5.15 -2.20
CA ARG A 24 -34.86 -5.12 -0.83
C ARG A 24 -34.88 -6.48 -0.12
N ILE A 25 -35.69 -7.42 -0.57
CA ILE A 25 -35.78 -8.78 0.00
C ILE A 25 -34.65 -9.65 -0.57
N TRP A 26 -34.34 -9.50 -1.87
CA TRP A 26 -33.26 -10.23 -2.54
C TRP A 26 -31.86 -9.87 -2.02
N SER A 27 -31.62 -8.61 -1.61
CA SER A 27 -30.33 -8.19 -1.05
C SER A 27 -30.03 -8.80 0.33
N VAL A 28 -31.05 -9.17 1.10
CA VAL A 28 -30.93 -9.85 2.39
C VAL A 28 -30.77 -11.36 2.23
N GLN A 29 -31.49 -11.97 1.27
CA GLN A 29 -31.43 -13.42 1.01
C GLN A 29 -30.10 -13.85 0.37
N ILE A 30 -29.57 -13.07 -0.58
CA ILE A 30 -28.22 -13.28 -1.16
C ILE A 30 -27.15 -13.25 -0.06
N ARG A 31 -27.26 -12.32 0.89
CA ARG A 31 -26.30 -12.20 2.02
C ARG A 31 -26.31 -13.43 2.95
N LEU A 32 -27.44 -14.14 3.07
CA LEU A 32 -27.56 -15.34 3.91
C LEU A 32 -27.06 -16.60 3.19
N GLU A 33 -27.25 -16.71 1.89
CA GLU A 33 -26.82 -17.89 1.11
C GLU A 33 -25.30 -17.95 0.88
N PHE A 34 -24.61 -16.81 0.78
CA PHE A 34 -23.15 -16.78 0.62
C PHE A 34 -22.34 -17.24 1.85
N ARG A 35 -22.99 -17.43 3.00
CA ARG A 35 -22.38 -18.04 4.20
C ARG A 35 -22.47 -19.57 4.19
N ALA A 36 -23.33 -20.15 3.37
CA ALA A 36 -23.55 -21.59 3.31
C ALA A 36 -22.50 -22.30 2.41
N PRO A 37 -22.29 -23.62 2.56
CA PRO A 37 -21.32 -24.39 1.78
C PRO A 37 -21.87 -24.91 0.43
N TYR A 38 -22.99 -24.37 -0.06
CA TYR A 38 -23.66 -24.93 -1.24
C TYR A 38 -23.10 -24.39 -2.55
N ASN A 39 -23.13 -25.23 -3.58
CA ASN A 39 -22.80 -24.86 -4.94
C ASN A 39 -23.89 -23.90 -5.48
N PHE A 40 -23.47 -22.76 -6.05
CA PHE A 40 -24.36 -21.68 -6.47
C PHE A 40 -24.96 -21.90 -7.88
N CYS A 41 -24.35 -22.75 -8.73
CA CYS A 41 -24.89 -23.01 -10.08
C CYS A 41 -26.29 -23.64 -10.08
N PRO A 42 -26.59 -24.65 -9.24
CA PRO A 42 -27.95 -25.17 -9.14
C PRO A 42 -28.98 -24.10 -8.73
N PHE A 43 -28.59 -23.15 -7.89
CA PHE A 43 -29.48 -22.04 -7.49
C PHE A 43 -29.78 -21.11 -8.67
N MET A 44 -28.75 -20.72 -9.44
CA MET A 44 -28.93 -19.90 -10.66
C MET A 44 -29.86 -20.55 -11.68
N GLN A 45 -29.72 -21.87 -11.89
CA GLN A 45 -30.60 -22.62 -12.79
C GLN A 45 -32.05 -22.63 -12.31
N ILE A 46 -32.27 -22.83 -11.00
CA ILE A 46 -33.60 -22.80 -10.41
C ILE A 46 -34.19 -21.39 -10.48
N ALA A 47 -33.42 -20.34 -10.19
CA ALA A 47 -33.87 -18.96 -10.28
C ALA A 47 -34.32 -18.62 -11.71
N SER A 48 -33.52 -18.98 -12.71
CA SER A 48 -33.87 -18.83 -14.13
C SER A 48 -35.15 -19.58 -14.51
N GLN A 49 -35.30 -20.84 -14.08
CA GLN A 49 -36.50 -21.65 -14.32
C GLN A 49 -37.77 -21.05 -13.71
N ASN A 50 -37.63 -20.26 -12.63
CA ASN A 50 -38.75 -19.59 -11.97
C ASN A 50 -38.92 -18.12 -12.39
N GLY A 51 -38.19 -17.65 -13.41
CA GLY A 51 -38.28 -16.26 -13.90
C GLY A 51 -37.76 -15.22 -12.89
N LEU A 52 -36.90 -15.62 -11.96
CA LEU A 52 -36.30 -14.74 -10.96
C LEU A 52 -35.04 -14.09 -11.54
N ALA A 53 -35.01 -12.76 -11.55
CA ALA A 53 -33.82 -12.01 -11.96
C ALA A 53 -32.77 -12.03 -10.83
N VAL A 54 -31.60 -12.62 -11.11
CA VAL A 54 -30.44 -12.58 -10.21
C VAL A 54 -29.47 -11.52 -10.72
N ASP A 55 -29.09 -10.59 -9.86
CA ASP A 55 -28.01 -9.63 -10.14
C ASP A 55 -26.66 -10.35 -9.98
N THR A 56 -26.12 -10.85 -11.09
CA THR A 56 -24.91 -11.66 -11.11
C THR A 56 -23.65 -10.86 -10.82
N ASP A 57 -23.63 -9.57 -11.17
CA ASP A 57 -22.53 -8.66 -10.81
C ASP A 57 -22.51 -8.40 -9.30
N LEU A 58 -23.66 -8.13 -8.68
CA LEU A 58 -23.76 -7.99 -7.23
C LEU A 58 -23.44 -9.31 -6.50
N ALA A 59 -23.92 -10.44 -7.02
CA ALA A 59 -23.60 -11.76 -6.47
C ALA A 59 -22.08 -12.03 -6.53
N LEU A 60 -21.40 -11.59 -7.60
CA LEU A 60 -19.95 -11.75 -7.73
C LEU A 60 -19.19 -10.93 -6.69
N VAL A 61 -19.67 -9.73 -6.35
CA VAL A 61 -19.11 -8.93 -5.24
C VAL A 61 -19.17 -9.70 -3.93
N TYR A 62 -20.31 -10.34 -3.62
CA TYR A 62 -20.44 -11.16 -2.41
C TYR A 62 -19.60 -12.44 -2.47
N ALA A 63 -19.53 -13.10 -3.62
CA ALA A 63 -18.70 -14.29 -3.82
C ALA A 63 -17.22 -13.98 -3.57
N ALA A 64 -16.71 -12.89 -4.15
CA ALA A 64 -15.37 -12.37 -3.91
C ALA A 64 -15.17 -11.96 -2.45
N HIS A 65 -16.18 -11.32 -1.85
CA HIS A 65 -16.15 -10.93 -0.44
C HIS A 65 -16.01 -12.13 0.49
N TYR A 66 -16.62 -13.28 0.18
CA TYR A 66 -16.51 -14.49 1.01
C TYR A 66 -15.51 -15.52 0.46
N SER A 67 -14.73 -15.16 -0.55
CA SER A 67 -13.73 -16.03 -1.20
C SER A 67 -14.31 -17.36 -1.70
N LYS A 68 -15.53 -17.33 -2.24
CA LYS A 68 -16.25 -18.49 -2.77
C LYS A 68 -15.88 -18.72 -4.23
N PHE A 69 -14.69 -19.29 -4.49
CA PHE A 69 -14.14 -19.46 -5.83
C PHE A 69 -15.07 -20.23 -6.79
N GLU A 70 -15.64 -21.35 -6.36
CA GLU A 70 -16.58 -22.12 -7.19
C GLU A 70 -17.80 -21.28 -7.60
N THR A 71 -18.31 -20.46 -6.69
CA THR A 71 -19.40 -19.52 -6.99
C THR A 71 -18.97 -18.43 -7.95
N MET A 72 -17.75 -17.89 -7.79
CA MET A 72 -17.20 -16.90 -8.72
C MET A 72 -17.04 -17.48 -10.14
N GLU A 73 -16.54 -18.72 -10.24
CA GLU A 73 -16.42 -19.43 -11.52
C GLU A 73 -17.78 -19.63 -12.17
N CYS A 74 -18.78 -20.04 -11.39
CA CYS A 74 -20.16 -20.18 -11.86
C CYS A 74 -20.75 -18.86 -12.37
N LEU A 75 -20.58 -17.78 -11.60
CA LEU A 75 -21.14 -16.47 -11.92
C LEU A 75 -20.53 -15.87 -13.19
N VAL A 76 -19.25 -16.10 -13.43
CA VAL A 76 -18.56 -15.63 -14.64
C VAL A 76 -18.79 -16.55 -15.83
N GLY A 77 -18.81 -17.87 -15.63
CA GLY A 77 -18.98 -18.85 -16.70
C GLY A 77 -20.42 -19.03 -17.17
N GLU A 78 -21.36 -19.19 -16.23
CA GLU A 78 -22.78 -19.46 -16.51
C GLU A 78 -23.66 -18.23 -16.28
N GLY A 79 -23.32 -17.40 -15.29
CA GLY A 79 -24.08 -16.22 -14.89
C GLY A 79 -23.83 -14.96 -15.73
N ASN A 80 -22.92 -15.02 -16.72
CA ASN A 80 -22.54 -13.89 -17.58
C ASN A 80 -22.21 -12.60 -16.79
N ALA A 81 -21.61 -12.69 -15.60
CA ALA A 81 -21.17 -11.51 -14.87
C ALA A 81 -20.15 -10.72 -15.71
N THR A 82 -20.38 -9.42 -15.86
CA THR A 82 -19.62 -8.56 -16.78
C THR A 82 -18.72 -7.56 -16.07
N SER A 83 -18.96 -7.29 -14.80
CA SER A 83 -18.27 -6.25 -14.04
C SER A 83 -17.31 -6.83 -12.99
N PHE A 84 -16.00 -6.69 -13.22
CA PHE A 84 -14.98 -7.18 -12.29
C PHE A 84 -14.45 -6.11 -11.33
N ILE A 85 -14.66 -4.83 -11.63
CA ILE A 85 -14.18 -3.71 -10.82
C ILE A 85 -14.67 -3.75 -9.36
N GLY A 86 -15.97 -3.90 -9.15
CA GLY A 86 -16.56 -3.93 -7.80
C GLY A 86 -16.05 -5.11 -6.96
N PRO A 87 -16.11 -6.35 -7.47
CA PRO A 87 -15.57 -7.53 -6.80
C PRO A 87 -14.07 -7.42 -6.49
N LEU A 88 -13.28 -6.91 -7.44
CA LEU A 88 -11.83 -6.74 -7.27
C LEU A 88 -11.51 -5.69 -6.19
N ILE A 89 -12.15 -4.52 -6.23
CA ILE A 89 -11.99 -3.49 -5.20
C ILE A 89 -12.35 -4.07 -3.84
N LYS A 90 -13.43 -4.86 -3.74
CA LYS A 90 -13.83 -5.47 -2.47
C LYS A 90 -12.83 -6.52 -1.97
N ALA A 91 -12.21 -7.27 -2.87
CA ALA A 91 -11.15 -8.21 -2.53
C ALA A 91 -9.88 -7.48 -2.05
N ALA A 92 -9.52 -6.38 -2.70
CA ALA A 92 -8.39 -5.54 -2.32
C ALA A 92 -8.61 -4.84 -0.97
N GLU A 93 -9.81 -4.32 -0.72
CA GLU A 93 -10.24 -3.73 0.56
C GLU A 93 -10.13 -4.72 1.73
N ARG A 94 -10.25 -6.02 1.47
CA ARG A 94 -10.11 -7.08 2.49
C ARG A 94 -8.70 -7.69 2.56
N GLY A 95 -7.81 -7.33 1.64
CA GLY A 95 -6.50 -7.94 1.53
C GLY A 95 -6.53 -9.41 1.08
N CYS A 96 -7.56 -9.83 0.34
CA CYS A 96 -7.70 -11.23 -0.10
C CYS A 96 -6.88 -11.50 -1.38
N LEU A 97 -5.58 -11.73 -1.23
CA LEU A 97 -4.67 -11.98 -2.35
C LEU A 97 -5.13 -13.10 -3.30
N PRO A 98 -5.64 -14.26 -2.83
CA PRO A 98 -6.10 -15.32 -3.73
C PRO A 98 -7.23 -14.89 -4.67
N VAL A 99 -8.18 -14.08 -4.19
CA VAL A 99 -9.29 -13.55 -4.99
C VAL A 99 -8.79 -12.48 -5.97
N VAL A 100 -7.88 -11.60 -5.53
CA VAL A 100 -7.23 -10.61 -6.41
C VAL A 100 -6.46 -11.31 -7.54
N HIS A 101 -5.69 -12.34 -7.22
CA HIS A 101 -4.97 -13.15 -8.21
C HIS A 101 -5.92 -13.75 -9.24
N TRP A 102 -7.05 -14.32 -8.79
CA TRP A 102 -8.07 -14.88 -9.67
C TRP A 102 -8.59 -13.85 -10.68
N PHE A 103 -8.87 -12.63 -10.26
CA PHE A 103 -9.29 -11.55 -11.16
C PHE A 103 -8.18 -11.12 -12.12
N VAL A 104 -6.96 -10.89 -11.63
CA VAL A 104 -5.82 -10.47 -12.46
C VAL A 104 -5.50 -11.52 -13.52
N SER A 105 -5.58 -12.82 -13.19
CA SER A 105 -5.35 -13.92 -14.14
C SER A 105 -6.35 -13.98 -15.30
N ARG A 106 -7.49 -13.28 -15.18
CA ARG A 106 -8.55 -13.19 -16.18
C ARG A 106 -8.50 -11.91 -17.02
N GLY A 107 -7.41 -11.15 -16.93
CA GLY A 107 -7.18 -9.99 -17.81
C GLY A 107 -8.01 -8.76 -17.43
N VAL A 108 -8.21 -8.52 -16.13
CA VAL A 108 -8.70 -7.22 -15.64
C VAL A 108 -7.86 -6.09 -16.23
N ASN A 109 -8.51 -4.97 -16.56
CA ASN A 109 -7.81 -3.83 -17.15
C ASN A 109 -6.87 -3.12 -16.18
N ASP A 110 -5.88 -2.41 -16.71
CA ASP A 110 -4.83 -1.76 -15.91
C ASP A 110 -5.38 -0.68 -14.96
N ILE A 111 -6.46 0.02 -15.36
CA ILE A 111 -7.08 1.07 -14.55
C ILE A 111 -7.78 0.47 -13.32
N GLU A 112 -8.48 -0.64 -13.48
CA GLU A 112 -9.11 -1.41 -12.41
C GLU A 112 -8.06 -1.96 -11.45
N MET A 113 -6.92 -2.44 -11.96
CA MET A 113 -5.79 -2.83 -11.11
C MET A 113 -5.23 -1.64 -10.32
N CYS A 114 -5.14 -0.44 -10.90
CA CYS A 114 -4.75 0.78 -10.17
C CYS A 114 -5.75 1.17 -9.06
N LEU A 115 -7.05 1.01 -9.31
CA LEU A 115 -8.08 1.24 -8.28
C LEU A 115 -7.97 0.21 -7.15
N ALA A 116 -7.76 -1.06 -7.49
CA ALA A 116 -7.49 -2.12 -6.52
C ALA A 116 -6.21 -1.85 -5.71
N LEU A 117 -5.14 -1.38 -6.36
CA LEU A 117 -3.87 -1.05 -5.73
C LEU A 117 -4.04 0.03 -4.67
N THR A 118 -4.68 1.14 -5.04
CA THR A 118 -4.90 2.28 -4.13
C THR A 118 -5.84 1.91 -2.99
N THR A 119 -6.83 1.04 -3.25
CA THR A 119 -7.71 0.48 -2.22
C THR A 119 -6.93 -0.41 -1.25
N ALA A 120 -6.11 -1.33 -1.74
CA ALA A 120 -5.29 -2.21 -0.90
C ALA A 120 -4.29 -1.39 -0.05
N ALA A 121 -3.59 -0.44 -0.66
CA ALA A 121 -2.61 0.40 0.02
C ALA A 121 -3.27 1.28 1.10
N SER A 122 -4.39 1.93 0.80
CA SER A 122 -5.11 2.77 1.79
C SER A 122 -5.71 1.99 2.96
N ASN A 123 -5.93 0.69 2.81
CA ASN A 123 -6.37 -0.21 3.88
C ASN A 123 -5.22 -0.98 4.55
N GLY A 124 -3.95 -0.69 4.22
CA GLY A 124 -2.79 -1.34 4.83
C GLY A 124 -2.53 -2.78 4.35
N HIS A 125 -3.16 -3.20 3.25
CA HIS A 125 -2.99 -4.53 2.67
C HIS A 125 -1.80 -4.59 1.70
N PHE A 126 -0.60 -4.34 2.25
CA PHE A 126 0.63 -4.17 1.47
C PHE A 126 1.07 -5.41 0.68
N LEU A 127 0.69 -6.62 1.12
CA LEU A 127 0.95 -7.84 0.34
C LEU A 127 0.17 -7.84 -0.99
N VAL A 128 -1.10 -7.43 -0.96
CA VAL A 128 -1.93 -7.29 -2.17
C VAL A 128 -1.43 -6.14 -3.03
N ALA A 129 -1.10 -5.00 -2.41
CA ALA A 129 -0.57 -3.85 -3.13
C ALA A 129 0.76 -4.17 -3.84
N SER A 130 1.67 -4.91 -3.19
CA SER A 130 2.93 -5.37 -3.79
C SER A 130 2.68 -6.28 -4.98
N TYR A 131 1.74 -7.22 -4.87
CA TYR A 131 1.33 -8.09 -5.98
C TYR A 131 0.81 -7.27 -7.16
N LEU A 132 -0.10 -6.31 -6.92
CA LEU A 132 -0.66 -5.47 -7.97
C LEU A 132 0.41 -4.59 -8.64
N LEU A 133 1.32 -4.00 -7.87
CA LEU A 133 2.43 -3.22 -8.42
C LEU A 133 3.30 -4.01 -9.40
N ALA A 134 3.48 -5.31 -9.18
CA ALA A 134 4.24 -6.16 -10.10
C ALA A 134 3.53 -6.37 -11.45
N HIS A 135 2.19 -6.32 -11.47
CA HIS A 135 1.36 -6.65 -12.63
C HIS A 135 0.88 -5.43 -13.42
N ILE A 136 0.89 -4.23 -12.83
CA ILE A 136 0.52 -3.00 -13.54
C ILE A 136 1.68 -2.53 -14.42
N PRO A 137 1.44 -2.18 -15.70
CA PRO A 137 2.45 -1.59 -16.58
C PRO A 137 2.98 -0.24 -16.07
N VAL A 138 4.30 -0.02 -16.19
CA VAL A 138 4.98 1.18 -15.67
C VAL A 138 4.43 2.47 -16.28
N ASN A 139 4.13 2.48 -17.58
CA ASN A 139 3.55 3.63 -18.27
C ASN A 139 2.19 4.05 -17.69
N VAL A 140 1.40 3.10 -17.19
CA VAL A 140 0.12 3.39 -16.52
C VAL A 140 0.38 3.99 -15.14
N LEU A 141 1.33 3.44 -14.38
CA LEU A 141 1.72 3.96 -13.07
C LEU A 141 2.26 5.39 -13.17
N GLU A 142 3.10 5.68 -14.16
CA GLU A 142 3.65 7.02 -14.40
C GLU A 142 2.55 8.03 -14.74
N ALA A 143 1.68 7.67 -15.68
CA ALA A 143 0.57 8.51 -16.13
C ALA A 143 -0.41 8.85 -15.00
N LEU A 144 -0.61 7.91 -14.06
CA LEU A 144 -1.53 8.05 -12.94
C LEU A 144 -0.84 8.34 -11.60
N SER A 145 0.45 8.67 -11.61
CA SER A 145 1.28 8.70 -10.39
C SER A 145 0.72 9.60 -9.29
N GLN A 146 0.24 10.79 -9.64
CA GLN A 146 -0.37 11.71 -8.68
C GLN A 146 -1.72 11.22 -8.16
N GLN A 147 -2.55 10.65 -9.04
CA GLN A 147 -3.86 10.11 -8.69
C GLN A 147 -3.72 8.91 -7.76
N ILE A 148 -2.73 8.05 -8.01
CA ILE A 148 -2.40 6.89 -7.19
C ILE A 148 -2.04 7.34 -5.76
N LEU A 149 -1.11 8.27 -5.60
CA LEU A 149 -0.71 8.77 -4.27
C LEU A 149 -1.88 9.47 -3.55
N LYS A 150 -2.69 10.26 -4.27
CA LYS A 150 -3.88 10.92 -3.70
C LYS A 150 -4.93 9.90 -3.23
N ALA A 151 -5.19 8.86 -4.01
CA ALA A 151 -6.16 7.83 -3.67
C ALA A 151 -5.65 6.90 -2.55
N ALA A 152 -4.34 6.60 -2.52
CA ALA A 152 -3.73 5.77 -1.48
C ALA A 152 -3.77 6.42 -0.09
N ARG A 153 -3.92 7.74 0.01
CA ARG A 153 -4.23 8.43 1.28
C ARG A 153 -5.57 7.97 1.88
N GLY A 154 -6.53 7.57 1.03
CA GLY A 154 -7.85 7.10 1.47
C GLY A 154 -8.79 8.19 1.98
N GLN A 155 -10.00 7.79 2.39
CA GLN A 155 -11.06 8.70 2.87
C GLN A 155 -11.11 8.81 4.41
N GLY A 156 -10.27 8.07 5.14
CA GLY A 156 -10.24 8.03 6.60
C GLY A 156 -9.15 8.91 7.23
N SER A 157 -9.30 9.30 8.49
CA SER A 157 -8.38 10.20 9.20
C SER A 157 -7.13 9.54 9.81
N LYS A 158 -6.85 8.26 9.50
CA LYS A 158 -6.05 7.45 10.44
C LYS A 158 -4.66 7.02 9.99
N SER A 159 -4.29 7.07 8.71
CA SER A 159 -2.87 6.85 8.37
C SER A 159 -2.49 7.24 6.94
N LEU A 160 -1.25 7.71 6.76
CA LEU A 160 -0.58 7.90 5.48
C LEU A 160 0.30 6.70 5.10
N ASP A 161 0.21 5.58 5.83
CA ASP A 161 1.02 4.38 5.58
C ASP A 161 0.86 3.84 4.16
N GLY A 162 -0.33 3.96 3.56
CA GLY A 162 -0.54 3.58 2.15
C GLY A 162 0.32 4.40 1.17
N VAL A 163 0.47 5.70 1.45
CA VAL A 163 1.32 6.60 0.68
C VAL A 163 2.80 6.32 0.95
N ALA A 164 3.17 6.17 2.23
CA ALA A 164 4.52 5.82 2.64
C ALA A 164 4.98 4.51 1.97
N PHE A 165 4.16 3.46 2.05
CA PHE A 165 4.41 2.16 1.42
C PHE A 165 4.67 2.28 -0.08
N LEU A 166 3.85 3.04 -0.82
CA LEU A 166 4.04 3.20 -2.27
C LEU A 166 5.38 3.90 -2.60
N LEU A 167 5.72 4.94 -1.85
CA LEU A 167 6.97 5.68 -2.05
C LEU A 167 8.18 4.82 -1.67
N GLU A 168 8.15 4.17 -0.51
CA GLU A 168 9.17 3.23 -0.04
C GLU A 168 9.35 2.06 -1.00
N SER A 169 8.27 1.58 -1.63
CA SER A 169 8.31 0.48 -2.60
C SER A 169 8.85 0.88 -3.97
N ASN A 170 9.23 2.15 -4.18
CA ASN A 170 9.59 2.68 -5.48
C ASN A 170 8.52 2.36 -6.54
N PHE A 171 7.26 2.72 -6.27
CA PHE A 171 6.12 2.23 -7.06
C PHE A 171 6.22 2.50 -8.58
N LEU A 172 6.96 3.52 -9.02
CA LEU A 172 7.20 3.79 -10.44
C LEU A 172 8.36 3.00 -11.04
N ARG A 173 9.07 2.21 -10.23
CA ARG A 173 10.28 1.46 -10.60
C ARG A 173 11.42 2.35 -11.10
N ASP A 174 11.33 3.64 -10.79
CA ASP A 174 12.32 4.68 -11.01
C ASP A 174 12.30 5.61 -9.80
N ALA A 175 13.45 5.68 -9.11
CA ALA A 175 13.59 6.48 -7.89
C ALA A 175 13.36 7.97 -8.16
N THR A 176 13.91 8.49 -9.24
CA THR A 176 13.79 9.90 -9.62
C THR A 176 12.34 10.23 -9.91
N ALA A 177 11.68 9.41 -10.74
CA ALA A 177 10.26 9.61 -11.07
C ALA A 177 9.36 9.50 -9.83
N THR A 178 9.64 8.57 -8.92
CA THR A 178 8.91 8.41 -7.65
C THR A 178 9.05 9.65 -6.75
N TYR A 179 10.26 10.16 -6.57
CA TYR A 179 10.48 11.38 -5.78
C TYR A 179 9.86 12.62 -6.44
N GLU A 180 9.94 12.74 -7.77
CA GLU A 180 9.30 13.84 -8.49
C GLU A 180 7.77 13.80 -8.39
N ALA A 181 7.16 12.61 -8.38
CA ALA A 181 5.73 12.47 -8.17
C ALA A 181 5.30 12.98 -6.78
N ALA A 182 6.07 12.67 -5.74
CA ALA A 182 5.87 13.21 -4.40
C ALA A 182 6.05 14.74 -4.36
N ASP A 183 7.13 15.25 -4.97
CA ASP A 183 7.46 16.67 -4.99
C ASP A 183 6.41 17.52 -5.73
N ARG A 184 5.84 16.99 -6.82
CA ARG A 184 4.74 17.64 -7.57
C ARG A 184 3.48 17.83 -6.71
N ILE A 185 3.16 16.86 -5.84
CA ILE A 185 2.02 17.00 -4.92
C ILE A 185 2.38 17.96 -3.77
N ALA A 186 3.62 17.88 -3.25
CA ALA A 186 4.09 18.75 -2.18
C ALA A 186 4.09 20.23 -2.59
N THR A 187 4.45 20.55 -3.84
CA THR A 187 4.56 21.94 -4.33
C THR A 187 3.33 22.45 -5.06
N GLY A 188 2.42 21.56 -5.47
CA GLY A 188 1.22 21.90 -6.25
C GLY A 188 0.19 22.74 -5.48
N SER A 189 -0.70 23.40 -6.21
CA SER A 189 -1.78 24.22 -5.63
C SER A 189 -2.70 23.37 -4.76
N THR A 190 -2.93 23.80 -3.52
CA THR A 190 -3.73 23.09 -2.49
C THR A 190 -5.23 23.00 -2.79
N THR A 191 -5.69 23.51 -3.94
CA THR A 191 -7.10 23.51 -4.35
C THR A 191 -7.63 22.08 -4.47
N GLY A 192 -8.43 21.67 -3.49
CA GLY A 192 -9.02 20.33 -3.41
C GLY A 192 -8.08 19.23 -2.91
N MET A 193 -6.88 19.56 -2.42
CA MET A 193 -5.93 18.58 -1.89
C MET A 193 -6.06 18.42 -0.37
N SER A 194 -5.87 17.18 0.10
CA SER A 194 -5.81 16.90 1.53
C SER A 194 -4.56 17.53 2.13
N GLN A 195 -4.73 18.45 3.09
CA GLN A 195 -3.62 19.23 3.67
C GLN A 195 -2.62 18.36 4.43
N ASP A 196 -3.09 17.28 5.04
CA ASP A 196 -2.26 16.27 5.71
C ASP A 196 -1.29 15.57 4.75
N LEU A 197 -1.76 15.18 3.57
CA LEU A 197 -0.93 14.57 2.52
C LEU A 197 0.16 15.54 2.06
N VAL A 198 -0.21 16.79 1.79
CA VAL A 198 0.74 17.82 1.35
C VAL A 198 1.78 18.07 2.44
N ALA A 199 1.36 18.19 3.70
CA ALA A 199 2.27 18.37 4.83
C ALA A 199 3.26 17.20 4.97
N PHE A 200 2.75 15.97 4.96
CA PHE A 200 3.57 14.75 5.03
C PHE A 200 4.59 14.66 3.89
N LEU A 201 4.17 14.91 2.65
CA LEU A 201 5.08 14.87 1.51
C LEU A 201 6.12 15.99 1.58
N LYS A 202 5.73 17.21 2.03
CA LYS A 202 6.67 18.31 2.25
C LYS A 202 7.69 18.02 3.35
N GLU A 203 7.27 17.34 4.41
CA GLU A 203 8.11 17.03 5.56
C GLU A 203 9.10 15.89 5.29
N HIS A 204 8.68 14.89 4.51
CA HIS A 204 9.44 13.64 4.39
C HIS A 204 9.94 13.31 2.98
N TRP A 205 9.23 13.70 1.91
CA TRP A 205 9.43 13.13 0.57
C TRP A 205 9.71 14.15 -0.55
N SER A 206 9.63 15.44 -0.27
CA SER A 206 9.88 16.50 -1.24
C SER A 206 11.36 16.83 -1.41
N LYS A 207 11.68 17.67 -2.41
CA LYS A 207 13.03 18.25 -2.56
C LYS A 207 13.38 19.18 -1.40
N SER A 208 12.40 19.85 -0.79
CA SER A 208 12.64 20.66 0.41
C SER A 208 13.02 19.79 1.61
N ALA A 209 12.34 18.65 1.80
CA ALA A 209 12.68 17.68 2.84
C ALA A 209 14.11 17.17 2.70
N PHE A 210 14.56 16.92 1.47
CA PHE A 210 15.94 16.55 1.18
C PHE A 210 16.93 17.64 1.63
N ALA A 211 16.69 18.90 1.24
CA ALA A 211 17.56 20.01 1.61
C ALA A 211 17.61 20.24 3.13
N GLU A 212 16.47 20.12 3.81
CA GLU A 212 16.40 20.16 5.27
C GLU A 212 17.19 19.02 5.92
N GLY A 213 17.12 17.80 5.35
CA GLY A 213 17.91 16.66 5.79
C GLY A 213 19.41 16.90 5.67
N VAL A 214 19.87 17.45 4.54
CA VAL A 214 21.29 17.82 4.35
C VAL A 214 21.72 18.84 5.41
N SER A 215 20.91 19.90 5.64
CA SER A 215 21.20 20.90 6.67
C SER A 215 21.25 20.30 8.08
N ALA A 216 20.34 19.39 8.41
CA ALA A 216 20.31 18.68 9.68
C ALA A 216 21.56 17.81 9.87
N GLY A 217 22.00 17.11 8.81
CA GLY A 217 23.25 16.35 8.83
C GLY A 217 24.49 17.23 9.06
N GLN A 218 24.52 18.43 8.46
CA GLN A 218 25.62 19.38 8.64
C GLN A 218 25.67 19.91 10.07
N GLU A 219 24.51 20.29 10.62
CA GLU A 219 24.39 20.73 12.01
C GLU A 219 24.80 19.62 12.98
N HIS A 220 24.33 18.39 12.76
CA HIS A 220 24.72 17.22 13.54
C HIS A 220 26.23 17.01 13.56
N PHE A 221 26.88 17.08 12.40
CA PHE A 221 28.34 16.98 12.32
C PHE A 221 29.04 18.08 13.13
N VAL A 222 28.60 19.34 13.01
CA VAL A 222 29.18 20.45 13.78
C VAL A 222 29.01 20.23 15.28
N ASN A 223 27.84 19.73 15.71
CA ASN A 223 27.57 19.42 17.10
C ASN A 223 28.47 18.29 17.61
N ILE A 224 28.63 17.20 16.85
CA ILE A 224 29.58 16.12 17.18
C ILE A 224 31.01 16.65 17.29
N MET A 225 31.46 17.48 16.35
CA MET A 225 32.81 18.06 16.40
C MET A 225 33.02 19.00 17.59
N ARG A 226 31.99 19.74 18.02
CA ARG A 226 32.04 20.55 19.25
C ARG A 226 32.15 19.67 20.48
N ILE A 227 31.37 18.58 20.56
CA ILE A 227 31.44 17.63 21.68
C ILE A 227 32.82 16.97 21.72
N LEU A 228 33.39 16.58 20.57
CA LEU A 228 34.71 15.96 20.51
C LEU A 228 35.83 16.90 20.96
N ARG A 229 35.77 18.18 20.57
CA ARG A 229 36.87 19.14 20.86
C ARG A 229 36.75 19.87 22.20
N ALA A 230 35.53 20.08 22.67
CA ALA A 230 35.25 20.95 23.82
C ALA A 230 34.31 20.30 24.86
N GLY A 231 33.96 19.02 24.67
CA GLY A 231 33.11 18.31 25.61
C GLY A 231 33.83 18.02 26.93
N ALA A 232 33.23 18.41 28.03
CA ALA A 232 33.71 18.12 29.39
C ALA A 232 32.98 16.93 30.04
N SER A 233 32.27 16.11 29.25
CA SER A 233 31.58 14.94 29.78
C SER A 233 32.59 13.93 30.34
N PRO A 234 32.30 13.21 31.44
CA PRO A 234 33.22 12.23 32.02
C PRO A 234 33.67 11.12 31.05
N ILE A 235 32.89 10.85 30.00
CA ILE A 235 33.18 9.82 28.99
C ILE A 235 34.20 10.30 27.94
N CYS A 236 34.48 11.62 27.86
CA CYS A 236 35.43 12.27 26.94
C CYS A 236 35.49 11.60 25.56
N LEU A 237 34.56 11.91 24.64
CA LEU A 237 34.45 11.19 23.35
C LEU A 237 35.75 11.16 22.53
N GLN A 238 36.63 12.15 22.70
CA GLN A 238 37.95 12.20 22.06
C GLN A 238 38.88 11.05 22.48
N ASP A 239 38.68 10.46 23.67
CA ASP A 239 39.52 9.40 24.21
C ASP A 239 39.04 8.01 23.77
N LEU A 240 37.86 7.93 23.14
CA LEU A 240 37.30 6.68 22.64
C LEU A 240 37.91 6.29 21.28
N PRO A 241 38.00 4.98 20.98
CA PRO A 241 38.34 4.52 19.64
C PRO A 241 37.38 5.09 18.59
N LEU A 242 37.92 5.47 17.43
CA LEU A 242 37.13 6.07 16.34
C LEU A 242 35.84 5.29 16.01
N PRO A 243 35.83 3.94 15.89
CA PRO A 243 34.59 3.21 15.64
C PRO A 243 33.50 3.42 16.70
N MET A 244 33.87 3.59 17.98
CA MET A 244 32.89 3.88 19.04
C MET A 244 32.33 5.29 18.92
N VAL A 245 33.17 6.27 18.57
CA VAL A 245 32.73 7.65 18.31
C VAL A 245 31.74 7.68 17.14
N LEU A 246 32.05 6.98 16.04
CA LEU A 246 31.17 6.88 14.88
C LEU A 246 29.87 6.14 15.22
N GLY A 247 29.94 5.09 16.03
CA GLY A 247 28.77 4.42 16.59
C GLY A 247 27.86 5.38 17.36
N ILE A 248 28.41 6.15 18.30
CA ILE A 248 27.65 7.13 19.07
C ILE A 248 27.04 8.21 18.15
N ALA A 249 27.82 8.68 17.18
CA ALA A 249 27.39 9.76 16.29
C ALA A 249 26.29 9.33 15.31
N TYR A 250 26.38 8.13 14.73
CA TYR A 250 25.57 7.78 13.55
C TYR A 250 24.68 6.54 13.72
N LEU A 251 24.78 5.78 14.82
CA LEU A 251 23.87 4.66 15.08
C LEU A 251 22.38 5.07 15.12
N PRO A 252 21.99 6.24 15.67
CA PRO A 252 20.60 6.69 15.61
C PRO A 252 20.08 6.88 14.18
N LEU A 253 20.90 7.48 13.31
CA LEU A 253 20.58 7.68 11.90
C LEU A 253 20.48 6.33 11.17
N TYR A 254 21.45 5.44 11.36
CA TYR A 254 21.43 4.09 10.82
C TYR A 254 20.15 3.33 11.19
N ARG A 255 19.77 3.34 12.47
CA ARG A 255 18.52 2.72 12.95
C ARG A 255 17.26 3.40 12.41
N ALA A 256 17.29 4.71 12.17
CA ALA A 256 16.18 5.40 11.52
C ALA A 256 16.02 4.95 10.06
N CYS A 257 17.12 4.80 9.32
CA CYS A 257 17.10 4.28 7.96
C CYS A 257 16.62 2.82 7.90
N LEU A 258 17.07 1.96 8.81
CA LEU A 258 16.59 0.58 8.89
C LEU A 258 15.10 0.49 9.21
N ARG A 259 14.60 1.35 10.10
CA ARG A 259 13.17 1.41 10.46
C ARG A 259 12.30 1.90 9.31
N ALA A 260 12.76 2.89 8.55
CA ALA A 260 12.08 3.34 7.35
C ALA A 260 12.02 2.22 6.30
N GLY A 261 13.11 1.45 6.16
CA GLY A 261 13.14 0.29 5.29
C GLY A 261 12.84 0.63 3.82
N GLY A 262 12.31 -0.34 3.08
CA GLY A 262 11.89 -0.14 1.69
C GLY A 262 13.03 -0.15 0.66
N GLN A 263 12.65 0.11 -0.59
CA GLN A 263 13.58 0.37 -1.70
C GLN A 263 14.08 1.81 -1.68
N LEU A 264 13.20 2.77 -1.37
CA LEU A 264 13.54 4.18 -1.21
C LEU A 264 13.39 4.61 0.25
N LEU A 265 14.27 5.52 0.67
CA LEU A 265 14.15 6.21 1.95
C LEU A 265 13.38 7.52 1.79
N PRO A 266 12.71 8.00 2.85
CA PRO A 266 12.28 9.40 2.94
C PRO A 266 13.43 10.34 2.58
N GLN A 267 13.14 11.37 1.78
CA GLN A 267 14.13 12.35 1.30
C GLN A 267 14.88 13.04 2.44
N ARG A 268 14.20 13.33 3.57
CA ARG A 268 14.85 13.92 4.75
C ARG A 268 15.97 13.03 5.29
N LEU A 269 15.67 11.75 5.54
CA LEU A 269 16.67 10.78 5.99
C LEU A 269 17.77 10.57 4.96
N ARG A 270 17.41 10.54 3.67
CA ARG A 270 18.38 10.42 2.58
C ARG A 270 19.35 11.60 2.54
N GLY A 271 18.88 12.83 2.77
CA GLY A 271 19.71 14.03 2.85
C GLY A 271 20.70 13.98 4.02
N GLU A 272 20.23 13.61 5.21
CA GLU A 272 21.10 13.41 6.39
C GLU A 272 22.18 12.36 6.13
N LEU A 273 21.80 11.26 5.48
CA LEU A 273 22.68 10.14 5.20
C LEU A 273 23.76 10.48 4.16
N ILE A 274 23.43 11.23 3.11
CA ILE A 274 24.42 11.73 2.15
C ILE A 274 25.48 12.57 2.86
N GLU A 275 25.06 13.50 3.72
CA GLU A 275 25.99 14.33 4.47
C GLU A 275 26.86 13.47 5.39
N ALA A 276 26.28 12.53 6.15
CA ALA A 276 27.02 11.62 7.01
C ALA A 276 28.08 10.81 6.24
N VAL A 277 27.68 10.16 5.15
CA VAL A 277 28.55 9.32 4.31
C VAL A 277 29.65 10.15 3.65
N THR A 278 29.34 11.35 3.16
CA THR A 278 30.32 12.28 2.58
C THR A 278 31.39 12.68 3.61
N ARG A 279 31.00 12.92 4.87
CA ARG A 279 31.95 13.26 5.96
C ARG A 279 32.87 12.11 6.35
N LEU A 280 32.43 10.87 6.10
CA LEU A 280 33.24 9.66 6.29
C LEU A 280 34.20 9.38 5.13
N GLY A 281 34.20 10.23 4.10
CA GLY A 281 35.09 10.11 2.94
C GLY A 281 34.60 9.10 1.89
N GLU A 282 33.37 8.63 2.00
CA GLU A 282 32.74 7.76 1.01
C GLU A 282 32.18 8.60 -0.16
N PRO A 283 32.27 8.10 -1.41
CA PRO A 283 31.71 8.79 -2.56
C PRO A 283 30.18 8.73 -2.50
N ALA A 284 29.54 9.88 -2.24
CA ALA A 284 28.09 10.03 -2.29
C ALA A 284 27.70 11.20 -3.20
N SER A 285 26.62 11.04 -3.94
CA SER A 285 26.02 12.08 -4.77
C SER A 285 24.54 12.24 -4.47
N THR A 286 23.93 13.29 -5.00
CA THR A 286 22.47 13.50 -4.94
C THR A 286 21.67 12.42 -5.67
N GLU A 287 22.32 11.56 -6.45
CA GLU A 287 21.72 10.43 -7.16
C GLU A 287 21.87 9.10 -6.40
N SER A 288 22.72 9.07 -5.37
CA SER A 288 22.94 7.87 -4.56
C SER A 288 21.64 7.39 -3.91
N GLN A 289 21.38 6.09 -4.01
CA GLN A 289 20.16 5.47 -3.51
C GLN A 289 20.28 5.14 -2.02
N GLY A 290 19.15 5.10 -1.33
CA GLY A 290 19.11 4.92 0.12
C GLY A 290 19.85 3.67 0.61
N LYS A 291 19.68 2.54 -0.08
CA LYS A 291 20.34 1.27 0.28
C LYS A 291 21.87 1.34 0.21
N ASP A 292 22.40 1.92 -0.86
CA ASP A 292 23.85 2.04 -1.05
C ASP A 292 24.48 2.94 0.01
N LEU A 293 23.78 4.03 0.35
CA LEU A 293 24.19 4.96 1.40
C LEU A 293 24.15 4.32 2.79
N VAL A 294 23.14 3.49 3.09
CA VAL A 294 23.06 2.76 4.37
C VAL A 294 24.21 1.77 4.48
N LEU A 295 24.50 1.03 3.40
CA LEU A 295 25.64 0.11 3.35
C LEU A 295 26.97 0.84 3.48
N ALA A 296 27.11 2.03 2.89
CA ALA A 296 28.31 2.85 3.06
C ALA A 296 28.49 3.26 4.52
N LEU A 297 27.44 3.72 5.20
CA LEU A 297 27.49 4.05 6.62
C LEU A 297 27.82 2.82 7.51
N GLU A 298 27.23 1.67 7.19
CA GLU A 298 27.40 0.43 7.95
C GLU A 298 28.85 -0.02 8.05
N ARG A 299 29.66 0.18 6.99
CA ARG A 299 31.09 -0.18 6.97
C ARG A 299 31.93 0.53 8.04
N HIS A 300 31.47 1.68 8.50
CA HIS A 300 32.16 2.49 9.52
C HIS A 300 31.65 2.22 10.93
N LEU A 301 30.53 1.50 11.07
CA LEU A 301 29.93 1.19 12.36
C LEU A 301 30.53 -0.11 12.94
N PRO A 302 30.73 -0.17 14.27
CA PRO A 302 31.15 -1.41 14.93
C PRO A 302 30.14 -2.54 14.71
N SER A 303 30.61 -3.71 14.28
CA SER A 303 29.77 -4.87 13.97
C SER A 303 28.86 -5.31 15.13
N PHE A 304 29.32 -5.19 16.37
CA PHE A 304 28.54 -5.53 17.55
C PHE A 304 27.35 -4.58 17.81
N LEU A 305 27.35 -3.37 17.23
CA LEU A 305 26.23 -2.41 17.30
C LEU A 305 25.19 -2.64 16.20
N ILE A 306 25.55 -3.39 15.16
CA ILE A 306 24.71 -3.65 13.99
C ILE A 306 23.98 -5.00 14.11
N ALA A 307 24.59 -5.98 14.79
CA ALA A 307 24.05 -7.35 14.93
C ALA A 307 22.90 -7.49 15.95
N SER A 308 22.31 -6.39 16.43
CA SER A 308 21.27 -6.35 17.48
C SER A 308 19.87 -6.09 16.94
#